data_AF-A0A0B4CZB0-F1
#
_entry.id   AF-A0A0B4CZB0-F1
#
_cell.length_a   1.000
_cell.length_b   1.000
_cell.length_c   1.000
_cell.angle_alpha   90.00
_cell.angle_beta   90.00
_cell.angle_gamma   90.00
#
_symmetry.space_group_name_H-M   'P 1'
#
loop_
_entity.id
_entity.type
_entity.pdbx_description
1 polymer ?
#
loop_
_entity_poly.entity_id
_entity_poly.type
_entity_poly.pdbx_seq_one_letter_code
_entity_poly.pdbx_strand_id
1 'polypeptide(L)'
;MADIAISGAQLKKMLALAKKRDLAFAYCPGGKPKDDVFILDRKKAPELIGRAARAEGEGSKLAYGYASLSGKLLTLTCERVLPGAAKRLKRWLRDEKCPLNVKVLDADGAVVEEDIEDLPDDDFLSDVVPDVDAELAEEDAPSNESAPAPANVAPQAQEGVDAERLKGLKAQAVAVQAAVQEAPTAAQKTLAKAFKGAIASMKSGDLDAAEAGLDRVEQALEKLKSAAPVAADTPTQDDDPRRAKLQGVADQLRQQIDGLGGIPAADRLGQAHDVLLAQIGAGDVGKAAATAKALSAAIAKAGPAQPAPEDTPVDPYAREDGRQWQAARALLEPSVLSVLQRGVGDVSKLRAAWAFFTEKGEAGAFADAMRAAPGLKKLLAEAEAAERSEAEKDIPVDIIPFVKARLGWAKIRTQLMSEMMKLQNAILSACQGEGFEGMANDTKLLFSHLEGLDDRLEAALDAVVQAPDEGKRAAMKTQARQIVRDYLAELKSPFFQDVDGNNGFAPVKVNATATRALEQVDAVLSSKKAA
;
A
#
# COMPACT_ATOMS: atom_id res chain seq x y z
N MET A 1 28.22 14.07 22.42
CA MET A 1 26.98 13.63 21.73
C MET A 1 27.26 12.21 21.28
N ALA A 2 26.47 11.22 21.70
CA ALA A 2 26.79 9.81 21.46
C ALA A 2 26.54 9.46 19.99
N ASP A 3 27.52 8.88 19.31
CA ASP A 3 27.38 8.31 17.96
C ASP A 3 26.20 7.33 17.96
N ILE A 4 25.15 7.64 17.20
CA ILE A 4 23.96 6.78 17.10
C ILE A 4 24.04 5.93 15.83
N ALA A 5 24.76 6.42 14.80
CA ALA A 5 25.14 5.64 13.63
C ALA A 5 25.97 4.40 14.03
N ILE A 6 25.57 3.23 13.53
CA ILE A 6 26.27 1.97 13.80
C ILE A 6 27.15 1.57 12.61
N SER A 7 28.39 1.18 12.89
CA SER A 7 29.33 0.66 11.90
C SER A 7 30.20 -0.45 12.50
N GLY A 8 30.88 -1.20 11.64
CA GLY A 8 31.87 -2.23 12.01
C GLY A 8 31.40 -3.22 13.09
N ALA A 9 32.15 -3.28 14.19
CA ALA A 9 31.90 -4.25 15.27
C ALA A 9 30.55 -4.05 15.98
N GLN A 10 30.09 -2.80 16.10
CA GLN A 10 28.80 -2.49 16.72
C GLN A 10 27.63 -2.92 15.83
N LEU A 11 27.77 -2.77 14.51
CA LEU A 11 26.83 -3.29 13.53
C LEU A 11 26.70 -4.82 13.64
N LYS A 12 27.81 -5.57 13.70
CA LYS A 12 27.78 -7.03 13.88
C LYS A 12 27.06 -7.46 15.14
N LYS A 13 27.29 -6.76 16.27
CA LYS A 13 26.61 -7.04 17.55
C LYS A 13 25.10 -6.79 17.47
N MET A 14 24.68 -5.71 16.81
CA MET A 14 23.25 -5.40 16.63
C MET A 14 22.59 -6.36 15.63
N LEU A 15 23.29 -6.79 14.59
CA LEU A 15 22.81 -7.82 13.66
C LEU A 15 22.68 -9.19 14.33
N ALA A 16 23.59 -9.56 15.23
CA ALA A 16 23.47 -10.78 16.03
C ALA A 16 22.24 -10.74 16.97
N LEU A 17 21.88 -9.55 17.47
CA LEU A 17 20.63 -9.35 18.21
C LEU A 17 19.40 -9.38 17.31
N ALA A 18 19.50 -8.87 16.08
CA ALA A 18 18.45 -8.95 15.06
C ALA A 18 18.13 -10.39 14.62
N LYS A 19 19.01 -11.37 14.89
CA LYS A 19 18.72 -12.81 14.73
C LYS A 19 17.74 -13.36 15.77
N LYS A 20 17.68 -12.74 16.95
CA LYS A 20 16.89 -13.24 18.09
C LYS A 20 15.57 -12.48 18.28
N ARG A 21 15.50 -11.24 17.79
CA ARG A 21 14.32 -10.37 17.87
C ARG A 21 14.40 -9.28 16.82
N ASP A 22 13.25 -8.72 16.49
CA ASP A 22 13.18 -7.56 15.61
C ASP A 22 13.72 -6.30 16.33
N LEU A 23 14.53 -5.53 15.61
CA LEU A 23 15.09 -4.27 16.09
C LEU A 23 14.53 -3.11 15.28
N ALA A 24 14.29 -1.97 15.90
CA ALA A 24 13.95 -0.77 15.16
C ALA A 24 15.16 -0.36 14.31
N PHE A 25 14.95 -0.01 13.04
CA PHE A 25 15.99 0.52 12.16
C PHE A 25 15.63 1.88 11.59
N ALA A 26 16.67 2.64 11.23
CA ALA A 26 16.58 3.79 10.37
C ALA A 26 17.75 3.80 9.39
N TYR A 27 17.47 4.19 8.15
CA TYR A 27 18.44 4.30 7.06
C TYR A 27 18.27 5.64 6.34
N CYS A 28 19.30 6.46 6.38
CA CYS A 28 19.38 7.75 5.71
C CYS A 28 20.56 7.71 4.73
N PRO A 29 20.34 7.45 3.42
CA PRO A 29 21.46 7.40 2.49
C PRO A 29 21.97 8.79 2.15
N GLY A 30 23.29 8.93 2.16
CA GLY A 30 23.99 10.16 1.83
C GLY A 30 24.27 10.31 0.32
N GLY A 31 25.10 11.30 0.00
CA GLY A 31 25.57 11.54 -1.37
C GLY A 31 26.51 10.43 -1.86
N LYS A 32 27.31 9.84 -0.96
CA LYS A 32 28.19 8.69 -1.21
C LYS A 32 27.89 7.58 -0.19
N PRO A 33 28.26 6.32 -0.46
CA PRO A 33 28.04 5.21 0.47
C PRO A 33 28.66 5.43 1.86
N LYS A 34 29.78 6.16 1.96
CA LYS A 34 30.42 6.48 3.24
C LYS A 34 29.63 7.48 4.10
N ASP A 35 28.71 8.21 3.48
CA ASP A 35 27.88 9.22 4.12
C ASP A 35 26.49 8.64 4.47
N ASP A 36 26.29 7.33 4.24
CA ASP A 36 25.07 6.63 4.62
C ASP A 36 25.03 6.42 6.13
N VAL A 37 23.93 6.84 6.74
CA VAL A 37 23.67 6.63 8.16
C VAL A 37 22.69 5.48 8.33
N PHE A 38 23.12 4.44 9.03
CA PHE A 38 22.28 3.33 9.43
C PHE A 38 22.27 3.20 10.95
N ILE A 39 21.08 3.01 11.52
CA ILE A 39 20.86 2.91 12.96
C ILE A 39 20.04 1.65 13.22
N LEU A 40 20.44 0.85 14.21
CA LEU A 40 19.60 -0.18 14.83
C LEU A 40 19.48 0.11 16.32
N ASP A 41 18.26 0.04 16.87
CA ASP A 41 18.00 0.22 18.30
C ASP A 41 17.05 -0.87 18.83
N ARG A 42 17.26 -1.25 20.08
CA ARG A 42 16.55 -2.34 20.76
C ARG A 42 15.36 -1.90 21.61
N LYS A 43 15.21 -0.60 21.84
CA LYS A 43 14.26 -0.01 22.80
C LYS A 43 13.49 1.15 22.20
N LYS A 44 14.11 1.94 21.33
CA LYS A 44 13.48 3.15 20.75
C LYS A 44 12.61 2.80 19.56
N ALA A 45 11.52 3.55 19.41
CA ALA A 45 10.61 3.39 18.27
C ALA A 45 11.26 3.82 16.93
N PRO A 46 10.90 3.17 15.80
CA PRO A 46 11.45 3.45 14.47
C PRO A 46 11.36 4.93 14.06
N GLU A 47 10.26 5.60 14.35
CA GLU A 47 10.10 7.02 14.02
C GLU A 47 11.12 7.90 14.76
N LEU A 48 11.42 7.58 16.02
CA LEU A 48 12.30 8.37 16.88
C LEU A 48 13.76 8.22 16.46
N ILE A 49 14.18 7.00 16.12
CA ILE A 49 15.50 6.75 15.54
C ILE A 49 15.59 7.23 14.09
N GLY A 50 14.48 7.27 13.34
CA GLY A 50 14.41 7.86 12.00
C GLY A 50 14.70 9.36 12.01
N ARG A 51 14.17 10.07 13.00
CA ARG A 51 14.50 11.50 13.23
C ARG A 51 15.98 11.68 13.59
N ALA A 52 16.54 10.78 14.40
CA ALA A 52 17.97 10.80 14.73
C ALA A 52 18.85 10.52 13.50
N ALA A 53 18.54 9.50 12.70
CA ALA A 53 19.26 9.16 11.46
C ALA A 53 19.22 10.31 10.44
N ARG A 54 18.11 11.06 10.39
CA ARG A 54 18.00 12.23 9.52
C ARG A 54 18.73 13.46 10.05
N ALA A 55 18.91 13.58 11.36
CA ALA A 55 19.70 14.64 11.97
C ALA A 55 21.20 14.38 11.85
N GLU A 56 21.61 13.11 11.81
CA GLU A 56 23.00 12.67 11.72
C GLU A 56 23.47 12.48 10.26
N GLY A 57 22.55 12.12 9.34
CA GLY A 57 22.85 11.94 7.92
C GLY A 57 22.66 13.21 7.08
N GLU A 58 23.50 13.39 6.06
CA GLU A 58 23.38 14.47 5.08
C GLU A 58 22.27 14.22 4.03
N GLY A 59 21.61 13.05 4.12
CA GLY A 59 20.57 12.60 3.19
C GLY A 59 19.21 13.26 3.42
N SER A 60 18.56 13.70 2.33
CA SER A 60 17.17 14.19 2.38
C SER A 60 16.12 13.07 2.41
N LYS A 61 16.55 11.82 2.19
CA LYS A 61 15.71 10.63 2.06
C LYS A 61 15.90 9.73 3.27
N LEU A 62 14.82 9.13 3.75
CA LEU A 62 14.82 8.34 4.99
C LEU A 62 13.92 7.12 4.82
N ALA A 63 14.43 5.96 5.19
CA ALA A 63 13.65 4.76 5.50
C ALA A 63 13.76 4.45 7.00
N TYR A 64 12.68 3.96 7.59
CA TYR A 64 12.68 3.46 8.96
C TYR A 64 11.58 2.42 9.15
N GLY A 65 11.76 1.57 10.15
CA GLY A 65 10.82 0.51 10.50
C GLY A 65 11.49 -0.55 11.37
N TYR A 66 11.23 -1.82 11.12
CA TYR A 66 11.82 -2.93 11.87
C TYR A 66 12.74 -3.80 11.00
N ALA A 67 13.85 -4.23 11.56
CA ALA A 67 14.86 -5.07 10.93
C ALA A 67 14.96 -6.40 11.66
N SER A 68 14.96 -7.48 10.88
CA SER A 68 15.11 -8.86 11.35
C SER A 68 16.16 -9.57 10.50
N LEU A 69 17.02 -10.38 11.12
CA LEU A 69 18.07 -11.11 10.40
C LEU A 69 17.81 -12.61 10.47
N SER A 70 17.54 -13.23 9.32
CA SER A 70 17.43 -14.69 9.21
C SER A 70 18.53 -15.22 8.29
N GLY A 71 19.48 -15.99 8.84
CA GLY A 71 20.65 -16.45 8.11
C GLY A 71 21.49 -15.30 7.55
N LYS A 72 21.59 -15.23 6.21
CA LYS A 72 22.25 -14.15 5.44
C LYS A 72 21.27 -13.10 4.89
N LEU A 73 19.98 -13.16 5.26
CA LEU A 73 18.93 -12.26 4.76
C LEU A 73 18.49 -11.26 5.84
N LEU A 74 18.88 -10.00 5.66
CA LEU A 74 18.37 -8.86 6.42
C LEU A 74 17.04 -8.41 5.83
N THR A 75 15.96 -8.62 6.58
CA THR A 75 14.61 -8.21 6.21
C THR A 75 14.27 -6.90 6.90
N LEU A 76 13.91 -5.88 6.13
CA LEU A 76 13.55 -4.53 6.58
C LEU A 76 12.07 -4.27 6.31
N THR A 77 11.25 -4.30 7.36
CA THR A 77 9.84 -3.92 7.31
C THR A 77 9.72 -2.43 7.51
N CYS A 78 9.52 -1.68 6.42
CA CYS A 78 9.54 -0.23 6.42
C CYS A 78 8.16 0.38 6.72
N GLU A 79 8.07 1.18 7.78
CA GLU A 79 6.94 2.11 7.96
C GLU A 79 7.01 3.25 6.95
N ARG A 80 8.25 3.68 6.63
CA ARG A 80 8.53 4.62 5.55
C ARG A 80 9.52 3.97 4.59
N VAL A 81 9.05 3.66 3.40
CA VAL A 81 9.84 3.00 2.35
C VAL A 81 10.67 4.03 1.58
N LEU A 82 11.88 3.65 1.19
CA LEU A 82 12.75 4.43 0.32
C LEU A 82 13.09 3.63 -0.94
N PRO A 83 12.77 4.13 -2.16
CA PRO A 83 13.18 3.47 -3.40
C PRO A 83 14.70 3.39 -3.54
N GLY A 84 15.18 2.22 -3.93
CA GLY A 84 16.59 1.85 -4.06
C GLY A 84 17.29 1.52 -2.74
N ALA A 85 16.55 1.39 -1.62
CA ALA A 85 17.14 1.14 -0.31
C ALA A 85 17.84 -0.22 -0.24
N ALA A 86 17.27 -1.27 -0.86
CA ALA A 86 17.85 -2.62 -0.81
C ALA A 86 19.27 -2.65 -1.40
N LYS A 87 19.43 -2.11 -2.61
CA LYS A 87 20.71 -2.08 -3.34
C LYS A 87 21.75 -1.17 -2.70
N ARG A 88 21.32 -0.02 -2.18
CA ARG A 88 22.21 0.94 -1.52
C ARG A 88 22.71 0.41 -0.18
N LEU A 89 21.80 -0.13 0.64
CA LEU A 89 22.16 -0.71 1.93
C LEU A 89 23.02 -1.95 1.78
N LYS A 90 22.74 -2.84 0.80
CA LYS A 90 23.58 -4.01 0.52
C LYS A 90 25.01 -3.63 0.14
N ARG A 91 25.18 -2.54 -0.64
CA ARG A 91 26.50 -2.00 -0.98
C ARG A 91 27.22 -1.49 0.27
N TRP A 92 26.54 -0.71 1.10
CA TRP A 92 27.09 -0.20 2.36
C TRP A 92 27.49 -1.32 3.32
N LEU A 93 26.64 -2.34 3.49
CA LEU A 93 26.92 -3.51 4.31
C LEU A 93 28.15 -4.30 3.83
N ARG A 94 28.39 -4.35 2.52
CA ARG A 94 29.61 -4.95 1.94
C ARG A 94 30.86 -4.13 2.28
N ASP A 95 30.76 -2.80 2.20
CA ASP A 95 31.86 -1.89 2.57
C ASP A 95 32.20 -1.99 4.08
N GLU A 96 31.18 -2.22 4.92
CA GLU A 96 31.30 -2.50 6.36
C GLU A 96 31.71 -3.95 6.70
N LYS A 97 32.12 -4.74 5.70
CA LYS A 97 32.55 -6.15 5.83
C LYS A 97 31.49 -7.07 6.46
N CYS A 98 30.21 -6.78 6.23
CA CYS A 98 29.05 -7.55 6.68
C CYS A 98 28.16 -7.92 5.50
N PRO A 99 28.60 -8.77 4.56
CA PRO A 99 27.87 -9.02 3.33
C PRO A 99 26.58 -9.78 3.65
N LEU A 100 25.44 -9.11 3.45
CA LEU A 100 24.09 -9.63 3.68
C LEU A 100 23.21 -9.37 2.46
N ASN A 101 22.28 -10.28 2.20
CA ASN A 101 21.17 -10.02 1.28
C ASN A 101 20.15 -9.12 1.97
N VAL A 102 19.58 -8.16 1.24
CA VAL A 102 18.64 -7.19 1.80
C VAL A 102 17.29 -7.34 1.12
N LYS A 103 16.25 -7.54 1.93
CA LYS A 103 14.84 -7.59 1.52
C LYS A 103 14.09 -6.46 2.19
N VAL A 104 13.49 -5.59 1.39
CA VAL A 104 12.71 -4.45 1.86
C VAL A 104 11.23 -4.76 1.69
N LEU A 105 10.52 -4.79 2.81
CA LEU A 105 9.06 -4.89 2.89
C LEU A 105 8.47 -3.49 3.16
N ASP A 106 7.24 -3.23 2.71
CA ASP A 106 6.45 -2.08 3.13
C ASP A 106 5.77 -2.31 4.49
N ALA A 107 5.01 -1.31 4.95
CA ALA A 107 4.26 -1.36 6.20
C ALA A 107 3.19 -2.46 6.20
N ASP A 108 2.79 -2.95 5.03
CA ASP A 108 1.82 -4.02 4.81
C ASP A 108 2.50 -5.39 4.58
N GLY A 109 3.83 -5.49 4.76
CA GLY A 109 4.61 -6.71 4.58
C GLY A 109 4.73 -7.18 3.12
N ALA A 110 4.40 -6.33 2.13
CA ALA A 110 4.64 -6.62 0.72
C ALA A 110 6.11 -6.33 0.38
N VAL A 111 6.69 -7.19 -0.46
CA VAL A 111 8.05 -6.97 -0.97
C VAL A 111 8.05 -5.75 -1.88
N VAL A 112 8.72 -4.69 -1.45
CA VAL A 112 8.94 -3.50 -2.28
C VAL A 112 10.19 -3.70 -3.12
N GLU A 113 11.27 -4.18 -2.52
CA GLU A 113 12.56 -4.37 -3.19
C GLU A 113 13.30 -5.56 -2.60
N GLU A 114 13.90 -6.39 -3.45
CA GLU A 114 14.79 -7.48 -3.06
C GLU A 114 16.08 -7.38 -3.85
N ASP A 115 17.21 -7.46 -3.14
CA ASP A 115 18.55 -7.57 -3.74
C ASP A 115 19.25 -8.79 -3.12
N ILE A 116 19.02 -9.97 -3.72
CA ILE A 116 19.51 -11.27 -3.26
C ILE A 116 20.57 -11.75 -4.27
N GLU A 117 21.82 -11.92 -3.80
CA GLU A 117 22.92 -12.54 -4.57
C GLU A 117 23.37 -13.83 -3.85
N ASP A 118 24.01 -14.72 -4.59
CA ASP A 118 24.66 -15.92 -4.03
C ASP A 118 25.97 -15.50 -3.34
N LEU A 119 26.01 -15.57 -2.00
CA LEU A 119 27.14 -15.10 -1.18
C LEU A 119 27.97 -16.30 -0.69
N PRO A 120 29.32 -16.27 -0.78
CA PRO A 120 30.20 -17.35 -0.33
C PRO A 120 30.00 -17.69 1.17
N ASP A 121 30.29 -18.93 1.55
CA ASP A 121 30.06 -19.51 2.89
C ASP A 121 31.10 -19.11 3.95
N ASP A 122 31.41 -17.82 4.04
CA ASP A 122 32.17 -17.27 5.17
C ASP A 122 31.20 -16.79 6.26
N ASP A 123 31.21 -17.46 7.41
CA ASP A 123 30.37 -17.15 8.57
C ASP A 123 30.88 -15.90 9.31
N PHE A 124 30.65 -14.71 8.75
CA PHE A 124 31.19 -13.42 9.22
C PHE A 124 30.73 -12.98 10.63
N LEU A 125 29.83 -13.76 11.27
CA LEU A 125 29.28 -13.55 12.61
C LEU A 125 29.80 -14.59 13.64
N SER A 126 30.67 -15.52 13.25
CA SER A 126 31.21 -16.56 14.15
C SER A 126 32.06 -16.01 15.30
N ASP A 127 32.60 -14.80 15.16
CA ASP A 127 33.49 -14.17 16.14
C ASP A 127 32.74 -13.39 17.25
N VAL A 128 31.41 -13.37 17.24
CA VAL A 128 30.60 -12.61 18.22
C VAL A 128 29.85 -13.57 19.12
N VAL A 129 30.43 -13.85 20.30
CA VAL A 129 29.71 -14.51 21.41
C VAL A 129 28.69 -13.52 21.99
N PRO A 130 27.37 -13.81 21.92
CA PRO A 130 26.37 -12.98 22.58
C PRO A 130 26.41 -13.26 24.08
N ASP A 131 26.96 -12.30 24.83
CA ASP A 131 26.91 -12.26 26.29
C ASP A 131 25.45 -12.24 26.77
N VAL A 132 25.05 -13.26 27.54
CA VAL A 132 23.71 -13.41 28.12
C VAL A 132 23.84 -13.51 29.65
N ASP A 133 23.22 -12.53 30.31
CA ASP A 133 22.73 -12.47 31.70
C ASP A 133 23.62 -12.93 32.88
N ALA A 134 23.92 -11.97 33.77
CA ALA A 134 24.10 -12.19 35.21
C ALA A 134 23.74 -10.93 36.04
N GLU A 135 22.54 -10.99 36.62
CA GLU A 135 22.08 -10.56 37.95
C GLU A 135 22.39 -9.19 38.63
N LEU A 136 21.39 -8.85 39.46
CA LEU A 136 21.30 -7.82 40.50
C LEU A 136 22.41 -7.90 41.57
N ALA A 137 22.96 -6.75 41.99
CA ALA A 137 23.23 -6.32 43.38
C ALA A 137 24.21 -5.13 43.42
N GLU A 138 24.08 -4.33 44.48
CA GLU A 138 24.77 -3.08 44.82
C GLU A 138 26.31 -3.20 44.97
N GLU A 139 27.07 -2.14 44.64
CA GLU A 139 27.93 -1.41 45.60
C GLU A 139 28.75 -0.26 44.95
N ASP A 140 29.12 0.68 45.82
CA ASP A 140 29.78 1.98 45.68
C ASP A 140 31.14 2.03 44.93
N ALA A 141 31.30 3.11 44.14
CA ALA A 141 32.43 4.07 44.00
C ALA A 141 33.92 3.70 44.30
N PRO A 142 34.92 4.54 43.93
CA PRO A 142 35.11 5.44 42.76
C PRO A 142 36.56 5.36 42.17
N SER A 143 36.83 6.18 41.13
CA SER A 143 38.05 7.04 40.97
C SER A 143 38.69 7.04 39.57
N ASN A 144 38.38 8.12 38.84
CA ASN A 144 39.31 9.14 38.32
C ASN A 144 40.59 8.71 37.56
N GLU A 145 40.68 9.06 36.27
CA GLU A 145 41.88 9.72 35.74
C GLU A 145 41.55 10.59 34.51
N SER A 146 42.11 11.79 34.50
CA SER A 146 41.83 12.88 33.56
C SER A 146 42.98 13.13 32.59
N ALA A 147 42.62 13.43 31.33
CA ALA A 147 43.24 14.39 30.39
C ALA A 147 44.58 13.99 29.69
N PRO A 148 45.00 14.66 28.58
CA PRO A 148 44.41 15.84 27.91
C PRO A 148 44.25 15.76 26.36
N ALA A 149 43.58 16.79 25.84
CA ALA A 149 43.38 17.13 24.42
C ALA A 149 44.63 17.75 23.74
N PRO A 150 44.55 18.01 22.42
CA PRO A 150 44.87 19.35 21.93
C PRO A 150 43.77 19.96 21.03
N ALA A 151 43.99 21.21 20.66
CA ALA A 151 42.99 22.26 20.48
C ALA A 151 42.74 22.69 19.02
N ASN A 152 41.51 23.19 18.79
CA ASN A 152 41.13 24.43 18.08
C ASN A 152 41.16 24.53 16.53
N VAL A 153 39.99 24.72 15.90
CA VAL A 153 39.64 25.89 15.05
C VAL A 153 38.11 26.14 15.13
N ALA A 154 37.70 27.37 15.46
CA ALA A 154 36.30 27.83 15.51
C ALA A 154 35.74 28.24 14.11
N PRO A 155 34.41 28.24 13.92
CA PRO A 155 33.76 29.12 12.95
C PRO A 155 32.73 30.05 13.63
N GLN A 156 33.18 31.24 14.05
CA GLN A 156 32.29 32.32 14.55
C GLN A 156 31.68 33.18 13.42
N ALA A 157 31.83 32.79 12.15
CA ALA A 157 31.36 33.58 11.01
C ALA A 157 29.92 33.25 10.55
N GLN A 158 29.36 32.11 10.96
CA GLN A 158 28.06 31.63 10.44
C GLN A 158 26.85 32.20 11.22
N GLU A 159 26.98 32.42 12.53
CA GLU A 159 25.88 32.93 13.37
C GLU A 159 25.42 34.35 12.99
N GLY A 160 26.33 35.20 12.51
CA GLY A 160 25.99 36.56 12.07
C GLY A 160 25.19 36.59 10.77
N VAL A 161 25.49 35.68 9.84
CA VAL A 161 24.84 35.60 8.52
C VAL A 161 23.42 35.05 8.65
N ASP A 162 23.21 34.03 9.49
CA ASP A 162 21.88 33.44 9.70
C ASP A 162 20.94 34.37 10.47
N ALA A 163 21.47 35.21 11.36
CA ALA A 163 20.69 36.25 12.04
C ALA A 163 20.17 37.33 11.08
N GLU A 164 20.99 37.73 10.10
CA GLU A 164 20.63 38.72 9.08
C GLU A 164 19.65 38.13 8.05
N ARG A 165 19.85 36.88 7.63
CA ARG A 165 18.91 36.13 6.78
C ARG A 165 17.54 35.93 7.44
N LEU A 166 17.51 35.56 8.72
CA LEU A 166 16.26 35.41 9.46
C LEU A 166 15.50 36.75 9.58
N LYS A 167 16.22 37.88 9.71
CA LYS A 167 15.62 39.21 9.71
C LYS A 167 15.01 39.55 8.33
N GLY A 168 15.70 39.22 7.24
CA GLY A 168 15.20 39.36 5.87
C GLY A 168 13.93 38.53 5.62
N LEU A 169 13.95 37.25 6.00
CA LEU A 169 12.81 36.35 5.84
C LEU A 169 11.60 36.75 6.67
N LYS A 170 11.80 37.33 7.87
CA LYS A 170 10.70 37.90 8.67
C LYS A 170 10.04 39.09 7.98
N ALA A 171 10.82 39.95 7.33
CA ALA A 171 10.27 41.07 6.56
C ALA A 171 9.49 40.57 5.33
N GLN A 172 10.06 39.60 4.58
CA GLN A 172 9.39 38.98 3.43
C GLN A 172 8.09 38.29 3.85
N ALA A 173 8.11 37.51 4.94
CA ALA A 173 6.93 36.84 5.46
C ALA A 173 5.76 37.79 5.78
N VAL A 174 6.04 38.97 6.35
CA VAL A 174 5.00 39.97 6.64
C VAL A 174 4.40 40.53 5.35
N ALA A 175 5.23 40.82 4.34
CA ALA A 175 4.77 41.30 3.03
C ALA A 175 3.90 40.25 2.32
N VAL A 176 4.33 38.99 2.33
CA VAL A 176 3.59 37.86 1.76
C VAL A 176 2.28 37.62 2.48
N GLN A 177 2.25 37.73 3.81
CA GLN A 177 1.02 37.55 4.60
C GLN A 177 -0.08 38.54 4.17
N ALA A 178 0.28 39.81 3.99
CA ALA A 178 -0.66 40.83 3.53
C ALA A 178 -1.19 40.50 2.13
N ALA A 179 -0.30 40.12 1.20
CA ALA A 179 -0.67 39.76 -0.16
C ALA A 179 -1.53 38.48 -0.25
N VAL A 180 -1.32 37.51 0.65
CA VAL A 180 -2.19 36.32 0.78
C VAL A 180 -3.59 36.69 1.29
N GLN A 181 -3.70 37.68 2.19
CA GLN A 181 -4.99 38.15 2.67
C GLN A 181 -5.79 38.90 1.60
N GLU A 182 -5.11 39.63 0.71
CA GLU A 182 -5.70 40.36 -0.42
C GLU A 182 -5.99 39.46 -1.65
N ALA A 183 -5.58 38.18 -1.61
CA ALA A 183 -5.82 37.25 -2.72
C ALA A 183 -7.31 36.83 -2.83
N PRO A 184 -7.79 36.45 -4.03
CA PRO A 184 -9.15 35.98 -4.23
C PRO A 184 -9.51 34.80 -3.30
N THR A 185 -10.72 34.80 -2.76
CA THR A 185 -11.21 33.82 -1.76
C THR A 185 -11.05 32.36 -2.19
N ALA A 186 -11.10 32.08 -3.50
CA ALA A 186 -10.88 30.75 -4.07
C ALA A 186 -9.44 30.25 -3.93
N ALA A 187 -8.44 31.13 -3.96
CA ALA A 187 -7.01 30.79 -3.85
C ALA A 187 -6.45 30.98 -2.44
N GLN A 188 -7.10 31.82 -1.62
CA GLN A 188 -6.66 32.22 -0.29
C GLN A 188 -6.39 31.03 0.65
N LYS A 189 -7.24 30.00 0.65
CA LYS A 189 -7.07 28.81 1.51
C LYS A 189 -5.79 28.02 1.18
N THR A 190 -5.45 27.90 -0.10
CA THR A 190 -4.27 27.17 -0.57
C THR A 190 -3.00 27.97 -0.30
N LEU A 191 -3.03 29.28 -0.55
CA LEU A 191 -1.91 30.18 -0.27
C LEU A 191 -1.63 30.31 1.23
N ALA A 192 -2.66 30.40 2.07
CA ALA A 192 -2.52 30.44 3.52
C ALA A 192 -1.88 29.15 4.08
N LYS A 193 -2.21 27.98 3.50
CA LYS A 193 -1.60 26.71 3.86
C LYS A 193 -0.11 26.67 3.49
N ALA A 194 0.24 27.11 2.28
CA ALA A 194 1.62 27.18 1.81
C ALA A 194 2.46 28.18 2.63
N PHE A 195 1.89 29.37 2.92
CA PHE A 195 2.49 30.38 3.77
C PHE A 195 2.75 29.85 5.20
N LYS A 196 1.79 29.16 5.81
CA LYS A 196 1.96 28.53 7.13
C LYS A 196 3.08 27.49 7.14
N GLY A 197 3.30 26.79 6.03
CA GLY A 197 4.44 25.89 5.84
C GLY A 197 5.79 26.62 5.86
N ALA A 198 5.91 27.74 5.13
CA ALA A 198 7.12 28.55 5.13
C ALA A 198 7.44 29.15 6.52
N ILE A 199 6.42 29.63 7.25
CA ILE A 199 6.58 30.10 8.64
C ILE A 199 7.04 28.97 9.59
N ALA A 200 6.60 27.73 9.36
CA ALA A 200 7.06 26.59 10.16
C ALA A 200 8.57 26.33 9.94
N SER A 201 9.05 26.42 8.69
CA SER A 201 10.48 26.33 8.36
C SER A 201 11.31 27.45 9.00
N MET A 202 10.80 28.69 9.02
CA MET A 202 11.45 29.81 9.71
C MET A 202 11.56 29.59 11.22
N LYS A 203 10.55 28.96 11.84
CA LYS A 203 10.55 28.65 13.28
C LYS A 203 11.45 27.47 13.62
N SER A 204 11.66 26.54 12.69
CA SER A 204 12.57 25.40 12.86
C SER A 204 14.02 25.71 12.51
N GLY A 205 14.34 26.94 12.09
CA GLY A 205 15.71 27.36 11.72
C GLY A 205 16.14 26.95 10.32
N ASP A 206 15.23 26.41 9.51
CA ASP A 206 15.50 26.04 8.11
C ASP A 206 15.26 27.26 7.21
N LEU A 207 16.28 28.12 7.13
CA LEU A 207 16.20 29.39 6.41
C LEU A 207 16.10 29.20 4.89
N ASP A 208 16.71 28.15 4.34
CA ASP A 208 16.65 27.84 2.91
C ASP A 208 15.26 27.33 2.50
N ALA A 209 14.63 26.46 3.31
CA ALA A 209 13.26 26.02 3.04
C ALA A 209 12.23 27.11 3.31
N ALA A 210 12.50 28.01 4.26
CA ALA A 210 11.69 29.19 4.50
C ALA A 210 11.71 30.14 3.30
N GLU A 211 12.89 30.45 2.78
CA GLU A 211 13.11 31.31 1.60
C GLU A 211 12.42 30.71 0.37
N ALA A 212 12.72 29.45 0.03
CA ALA A 212 12.06 28.76 -1.07
C ALA A 212 10.54 28.59 -0.85
N GLY A 213 10.08 28.57 0.40
CA GLY A 213 8.67 28.53 0.77
C GLY A 213 7.95 29.85 0.48
N LEU A 214 8.55 30.97 0.90
CA LEU A 214 8.03 32.32 0.66
C LEU A 214 8.05 32.67 -0.83
N ASP A 215 9.14 32.36 -1.55
CA ASP A 215 9.27 32.61 -2.99
C ASP A 215 8.18 31.90 -3.81
N ARG A 216 7.83 30.66 -3.44
CA ARG A 216 6.74 29.93 -4.12
C ARG A 216 5.39 30.57 -3.88
N VAL A 217 5.15 31.12 -2.69
CA VAL A 217 3.91 31.83 -2.38
C VAL A 217 3.86 33.16 -3.13
N GLU A 218 4.96 33.89 -3.21
CA GLU A 218 5.08 35.13 -3.99
C GLU A 218 4.85 34.88 -5.49
N GLN A 219 5.50 33.88 -6.08
CA GLN A 219 5.28 33.52 -7.48
C GLN A 219 3.84 33.11 -7.77
N ALA A 220 3.18 32.43 -6.84
CA ALA A 220 1.77 32.07 -6.98
C ALA A 220 0.87 33.32 -6.90
N LEU A 221 1.18 34.26 -6.01
CA LEU A 221 0.49 35.55 -5.91
C LEU A 221 0.71 36.44 -7.14
N GLU A 222 1.92 36.46 -7.69
CA GLU A 222 2.25 37.21 -8.91
C GLU A 222 1.54 36.64 -10.12
N LYS A 223 1.50 35.31 -10.26
CA LYS A 223 0.69 34.62 -11.29
C LYS A 223 -0.79 34.96 -11.16
N LEU A 224 -1.32 35.04 -9.94
CA LEU A 224 -2.71 35.46 -9.67
C LEU A 224 -2.96 36.93 -10.03
N LYS A 225 -2.01 37.83 -9.73
CA LYS A 225 -2.08 39.26 -10.10
C LYS A 225 -1.95 39.50 -11.60
N SER A 226 -1.17 38.69 -12.29
CA SER A 226 -1.06 38.72 -13.76
C SER A 226 -2.27 38.12 -14.48
N ALA A 227 -3.21 37.52 -13.74
CA ALA A 227 -4.41 36.86 -14.25
C ALA A 227 -5.71 37.62 -13.90
N ALA A 228 -5.77 38.94 -14.13
CA ALA A 228 -7.00 39.71 -14.50
C ALA A 228 -6.74 41.24 -14.60
N PRO A 229 -7.46 42.03 -15.43
CA PRO A 229 -8.30 41.70 -16.58
C PRO A 229 -7.92 42.49 -17.87
N VAL A 230 -8.21 41.93 -19.05
CA VAL A 230 -8.58 42.75 -20.23
C VAL A 230 -10.03 42.41 -20.56
N ALA A 231 -10.84 43.46 -20.61
CA ALA A 231 -12.28 43.42 -20.82
C ALA A 231 -12.64 43.25 -22.31
N ALA A 232 -13.87 42.73 -22.50
CA ALA A 232 -14.70 42.75 -23.71
C ALA A 232 -14.21 41.90 -24.90
N ASP A 233 -14.68 40.66 -25.01
CA ASP A 233 -15.90 40.32 -25.77
C ASP A 233 -16.19 38.81 -25.60
N THR A 234 -17.46 38.42 -25.68
CA THR A 234 -17.90 37.01 -25.67
C THR A 234 -17.56 36.41 -27.05
N PRO A 235 -16.94 35.21 -27.19
CA PRO A 235 -17.67 33.95 -27.01
C PRO A 235 -16.90 32.75 -26.41
N THR A 236 -17.68 31.86 -25.81
CA THR A 236 -17.45 30.43 -25.48
C THR A 236 -16.17 29.73 -25.97
N GLN A 237 -15.42 29.12 -25.04
CA GLN A 237 -14.85 27.78 -25.20
C GLN A 237 -14.34 27.23 -23.84
N ASP A 238 -15.08 26.28 -23.30
CA ASP A 238 -14.76 25.52 -22.09
C ASP A 238 -14.40 24.09 -22.53
N ASP A 239 -13.19 23.93 -23.08
CA ASP A 239 -12.70 22.65 -23.63
C ASP A 239 -12.14 21.74 -22.53
N ASP A 240 -12.96 21.34 -21.55
CA ASP A 240 -12.69 20.09 -20.82
C ASP A 240 -13.32 18.92 -21.60
N PRO A 241 -12.51 18.02 -22.22
CA PRO A 241 -13.02 16.88 -22.99
C PRO A 241 -13.91 15.94 -22.14
N ARG A 242 -13.79 15.97 -20.82
CA ARG A 242 -14.65 15.19 -19.92
C ARG A 242 -16.05 15.80 -19.78
N ARG A 243 -16.17 17.13 -19.85
CA ARG A 243 -17.48 17.81 -19.84
C ARG A 243 -18.22 17.56 -21.15
N ALA A 244 -17.54 17.66 -22.29
CA ALA A 244 -18.12 17.32 -23.60
C ALA A 244 -18.64 15.87 -23.65
N LYS A 245 -17.86 14.91 -23.11
CA LYS A 245 -18.28 13.52 -23.02
C LYS A 245 -19.48 13.32 -22.09
N LEU A 246 -19.50 13.99 -20.94
CA LEU A 246 -20.63 13.95 -20.01
C LEU A 246 -21.89 14.59 -20.59
N GLN A 247 -21.75 15.65 -21.38
CA GLN A 247 -22.87 16.26 -22.09
C GLN A 247 -23.50 15.25 -23.08
N GLY A 248 -22.68 14.55 -23.86
CA GLY A 248 -23.18 13.49 -24.75
C GLY A 248 -23.87 12.34 -24.02
N VAL A 249 -23.39 11.97 -22.82
CA VAL A 249 -24.06 10.98 -21.96
C VAL A 249 -25.39 11.51 -21.43
N ALA A 250 -25.45 12.79 -21.03
CA ALA A 250 -26.69 13.41 -20.59
C ALA A 250 -27.74 13.44 -21.71
N ASP A 251 -27.36 13.74 -22.95
CA ASP A 251 -28.27 13.74 -24.09
C ASP A 251 -28.84 12.34 -24.39
N GLN A 252 -28.00 11.30 -24.31
CA GLN A 252 -28.45 9.91 -24.47
C GLN A 252 -29.43 9.48 -23.38
N LEU A 253 -29.16 9.83 -22.12
CA LEU A 253 -30.05 9.51 -21.00
C LEU A 253 -31.39 10.24 -21.15
N ARG A 254 -31.41 11.46 -21.71
CA ARG A 254 -32.66 12.19 -21.97
C ARG A 254 -33.55 11.46 -22.97
N GLN A 255 -32.99 11.01 -24.08
CA GLN A 255 -33.72 10.24 -25.09
C GLN A 255 -34.33 8.96 -24.49
N GLN A 256 -33.60 8.30 -23.59
CA GLN A 256 -34.11 7.12 -22.89
C GLN A 256 -35.26 7.45 -21.93
N ILE A 257 -35.18 8.58 -21.20
CA ILE A 257 -36.24 9.05 -20.29
C ILE A 257 -37.49 9.43 -21.08
N ASP A 258 -37.34 10.16 -22.18
CA ASP A 258 -38.47 10.56 -23.04
C ASP A 258 -39.16 9.33 -23.66
N GLY A 259 -38.40 8.26 -23.95
CA GLY A 259 -38.90 6.97 -24.43
C GLY A 259 -39.67 6.12 -23.40
N LEU A 260 -39.65 6.48 -22.11
CA LEU A 260 -40.36 5.74 -21.05
C LEU A 260 -41.87 6.02 -20.98
N GLY A 261 -42.36 7.07 -21.65
CA GLY A 261 -43.79 7.35 -21.89
C GLY A 261 -44.68 7.38 -20.64
N GLY A 262 -44.97 8.57 -20.10
CA GLY A 262 -46.12 8.83 -19.20
C GLY A 262 -46.17 8.09 -17.85
N ILE A 263 -45.17 7.28 -17.50
CA ILE A 263 -45.09 6.62 -16.19
C ILE A 263 -44.62 7.60 -15.11
N PRO A 264 -45.11 7.52 -13.86
CA PRO A 264 -44.71 8.43 -12.76
C PRO A 264 -43.21 8.44 -12.44
N ALA A 265 -42.47 7.42 -12.89
CA ALA A 265 -41.02 7.36 -12.78
C ALA A 265 -40.30 8.32 -13.76
N ALA A 266 -40.90 8.64 -14.91
CA ALA A 266 -40.30 9.51 -15.93
C ALA A 266 -40.09 10.94 -15.42
N ASP A 267 -41.02 11.49 -14.66
CA ASP A 267 -40.90 12.84 -14.07
C ASP A 267 -39.73 12.93 -13.08
N ARG A 268 -39.56 11.90 -12.24
CA ARG A 268 -38.44 11.84 -11.26
C ARG A 268 -37.09 11.65 -11.95
N LEU A 269 -37.06 10.87 -13.03
CA LEU A 269 -35.86 10.68 -13.85
C LEU A 269 -35.52 11.98 -14.61
N GLY A 270 -36.52 12.72 -15.08
CA GLY A 270 -36.36 14.04 -15.67
C GLY A 270 -35.76 15.06 -14.68
N GLN A 271 -36.23 15.10 -13.44
CA GLN A 271 -35.65 15.95 -12.40
C GLN A 271 -34.19 15.58 -12.09
N ALA A 272 -33.87 14.28 -12.06
CA ALA A 272 -32.50 13.82 -11.86
C ALA A 272 -31.60 14.13 -13.07
N HIS A 273 -32.16 14.18 -14.28
CA HIS A 273 -31.49 14.65 -15.49
C HIS A 273 -31.18 16.15 -15.44
N ASP A 274 -32.11 16.98 -14.95
CA ASP A 274 -31.87 18.42 -14.77
C ASP A 274 -30.76 18.69 -13.74
N VAL A 275 -30.69 17.88 -12.67
CA VAL A 275 -29.59 17.93 -11.69
C VAL A 275 -28.24 17.56 -12.34
N LEU A 276 -28.22 16.57 -13.24
CA LEU A 276 -27.03 16.22 -14.00
C LEU A 276 -26.56 17.39 -14.89
N LEU A 277 -27.47 18.04 -15.62
CA LEU A 277 -27.15 19.20 -16.45
C LEU A 277 -26.62 20.38 -15.62
N ALA A 278 -27.21 20.64 -14.46
CA ALA A 278 -26.72 21.68 -13.55
C ALA A 278 -25.30 21.39 -13.05
N GLN A 279 -24.97 20.12 -12.75
CA GLN A 279 -23.62 19.71 -12.34
C GLN A 279 -22.60 19.82 -13.48
N ILE A 280 -22.99 19.50 -14.71
CA ILE A 280 -22.14 19.66 -15.90
C ILE A 280 -21.91 21.15 -16.18
N GLY A 281 -22.94 22.00 -16.09
CA GLY A 281 -22.84 23.45 -16.23
C GLY A 281 -21.97 24.11 -15.16
N ALA A 282 -22.00 23.59 -13.93
CA ALA A 282 -21.14 24.05 -12.83
C ALA A 282 -19.70 23.52 -12.88
N GLY A 283 -19.36 22.63 -13.81
CA GLY A 283 -18.01 22.06 -13.95
C GLY A 283 -17.67 20.97 -12.93
N ASP A 284 -18.65 20.44 -12.19
CA ASP A 284 -18.44 19.37 -11.20
C ASP A 284 -18.48 17.99 -11.87
N VAL A 285 -17.43 17.69 -12.65
CA VAL A 285 -17.28 16.47 -13.47
C VAL A 285 -17.41 15.19 -12.63
N GLY A 286 -16.94 15.20 -11.37
CA GLY A 286 -17.00 14.06 -10.47
C GLY A 286 -18.43 13.75 -10.01
N LYS A 287 -19.18 14.76 -9.58
CA LYS A 287 -20.59 14.57 -9.20
C LYS A 287 -21.46 14.27 -10.42
N ALA A 288 -21.23 14.94 -11.55
CA ALA A 288 -21.94 14.67 -12.80
C ALA A 288 -21.78 13.21 -13.25
N ALA A 289 -20.57 12.65 -13.19
CA ALA A 289 -20.34 11.24 -13.54
C ALA A 289 -21.08 10.27 -12.61
N ALA A 290 -21.13 10.55 -11.30
CA ALA A 290 -21.86 9.73 -10.34
C ALA A 290 -23.38 9.80 -10.56
N THR A 291 -23.91 11.00 -10.82
CA THR A 291 -25.33 11.23 -11.12
C THR A 291 -25.73 10.53 -12.44
N ALA A 292 -24.91 10.61 -13.48
CA ALA A 292 -25.15 9.92 -14.75
C ALA A 292 -25.22 8.38 -14.59
N LYS A 293 -24.33 7.81 -13.77
CA LYS A 293 -24.34 6.37 -13.47
C LYS A 293 -25.61 5.95 -12.71
N ALA A 294 -26.00 6.72 -11.71
CA ALA A 294 -27.21 6.46 -10.93
C ALA A 294 -28.48 6.59 -11.79
N LEU A 295 -28.52 7.60 -12.68
CA LEU A 295 -29.64 7.85 -13.59
C LEU A 295 -29.79 6.72 -14.61
N SER A 296 -28.68 6.23 -15.20
CA SER A 296 -28.69 5.07 -16.10
C SER A 296 -29.24 3.81 -15.43
N ALA A 297 -28.81 3.51 -14.20
CA ALA A 297 -29.33 2.37 -13.44
C ALA A 297 -30.82 2.49 -13.10
N ALA A 298 -31.29 3.72 -12.83
CA ALA A 298 -32.68 3.99 -12.53
C ALA A 298 -33.58 3.89 -13.77
N ILE A 299 -33.10 4.35 -14.94
CA ILE A 299 -33.78 4.17 -16.25
C ILE A 299 -33.92 2.68 -16.57
N ALA A 300 -32.84 1.89 -16.40
CA ALA A 300 -32.86 0.45 -16.64
C ALA A 300 -33.86 -0.30 -15.75
N LYS A 301 -34.12 0.23 -14.54
CA LYS A 301 -35.11 -0.33 -13.60
C LYS A 301 -36.55 0.14 -13.87
N ALA A 302 -36.72 1.29 -14.54
CA ALA A 302 -38.01 1.92 -14.81
C ALA A 302 -38.59 1.59 -16.19
N GLY A 303 -37.78 1.10 -17.13
CA GLY A 303 -38.25 0.64 -18.44
C GLY A 303 -39.16 -0.59 -18.35
N PRO A 304 -40.18 -0.71 -19.22
CA PRO A 304 -40.86 -1.99 -19.41
C PRO A 304 -39.84 -3.02 -19.91
N ALA A 305 -40.01 -4.29 -19.50
CA ALA A 305 -39.35 -5.40 -20.16
C ALA A 305 -39.60 -5.25 -21.67
N GLN A 306 -38.52 -5.06 -22.42
CA GLN A 306 -38.58 -4.72 -23.84
C GLN A 306 -39.46 -5.76 -24.57
N PRO A 307 -40.44 -5.32 -25.40
CA PRO A 307 -41.20 -6.24 -26.22
C PRO A 307 -40.22 -7.07 -27.05
N ALA A 308 -40.41 -8.39 -27.03
CA ALA A 308 -39.70 -9.28 -27.93
C ALA A 308 -39.88 -8.77 -29.38
N PRO A 309 -38.82 -8.77 -30.21
CA PRO A 309 -39.04 -8.70 -31.64
C PRO A 309 -39.94 -9.88 -32.01
N GLU A 310 -41.08 -9.56 -32.62
CA GLU A 310 -42.06 -10.55 -33.08
C GLU A 310 -41.40 -11.58 -34.00
N ASP A 311 -41.81 -12.83 -33.79
CA ASP A 311 -41.59 -14.02 -34.61
C ASP A 311 -40.16 -14.29 -35.10
N THR A 312 -39.33 -14.77 -34.17
CA THR A 312 -38.48 -15.93 -34.48
C THR A 312 -38.64 -16.99 -33.40
N PRO A 313 -38.74 -18.29 -33.75
CA PRO A 313 -38.88 -19.36 -32.76
C PRO A 313 -37.73 -19.30 -31.76
N VAL A 314 -38.03 -19.07 -30.48
CA VAL A 314 -37.02 -18.97 -29.43
C VAL A 314 -36.45 -20.37 -29.21
N ASP A 315 -35.22 -20.55 -29.69
CA ASP A 315 -34.46 -21.77 -29.49
C ASP A 315 -34.19 -21.95 -27.98
N PRO A 316 -34.63 -23.06 -27.35
CA PRO A 316 -34.29 -23.37 -25.95
C PRO A 316 -32.78 -23.35 -25.65
N TYR A 317 -31.90 -23.49 -26.64
CA TYR A 317 -30.44 -23.35 -26.49
C TYR A 317 -29.99 -21.91 -26.13
N ALA A 318 -30.72 -20.87 -26.53
CA ALA A 318 -30.34 -19.47 -26.25
C ALA A 318 -30.36 -19.11 -24.75
N ARG A 319 -31.20 -19.79 -23.94
CA ARG A 319 -31.22 -19.65 -22.47
C ARG A 319 -30.05 -20.35 -21.79
N GLU A 320 -29.45 -21.34 -22.44
CA GLU A 320 -28.29 -22.05 -21.92
C GLU A 320 -27.00 -21.29 -22.21
N ASP A 321 -26.84 -20.81 -23.45
CA ASP A 321 -25.69 -20.01 -23.87
C ASP A 321 -25.55 -18.70 -23.08
N GLY A 322 -26.66 -18.03 -22.78
CA GLY A 322 -26.65 -16.83 -21.93
C GLY A 322 -26.16 -17.07 -20.51
N ARG A 323 -26.52 -18.22 -19.91
CA ARG A 323 -26.02 -18.62 -18.59
C ARG A 323 -24.53 -18.98 -18.62
N GLN A 324 -24.09 -19.65 -19.68
CA GLN A 324 -22.67 -19.99 -19.87
C GLN A 324 -21.82 -18.72 -20.02
N TRP A 325 -22.28 -17.74 -20.79
CA TRP A 325 -21.60 -16.45 -20.92
C TRP A 325 -21.53 -15.70 -19.59
N GLN A 326 -22.63 -15.62 -18.82
CA GLN A 326 -22.64 -14.97 -17.50
C GLN A 326 -21.65 -15.65 -16.53
N ALA A 327 -21.64 -16.98 -16.48
CA ALA A 327 -20.70 -17.73 -15.66
C ALA A 327 -19.25 -17.50 -16.09
N ALA A 328 -18.97 -17.51 -17.40
CA ALA A 328 -17.64 -17.24 -17.94
C ALA A 328 -17.20 -15.79 -17.64
N ARG A 329 -18.10 -14.81 -17.73
CA ARG A 329 -17.82 -13.41 -17.37
C ARG A 329 -17.43 -13.28 -15.91
N ALA A 330 -18.23 -13.85 -15.00
CA ALA A 330 -17.97 -13.81 -13.57
C ALA A 330 -16.62 -14.45 -13.19
N LEU A 331 -16.20 -15.50 -13.91
CA LEU A 331 -14.91 -16.16 -13.70
C LEU A 331 -13.73 -15.34 -14.25
N LEU A 332 -13.89 -14.71 -15.41
CA LEU A 332 -12.78 -14.04 -16.10
C LEU A 332 -12.56 -12.59 -15.62
N GLU A 333 -13.63 -11.90 -15.23
CA GLU A 333 -13.60 -10.46 -14.90
C GLU A 333 -12.55 -10.09 -13.83
N PRO A 334 -12.43 -10.80 -12.69
CA PRO A 334 -11.43 -10.45 -11.67
C PRO A 334 -9.99 -10.54 -12.19
N SER A 335 -9.68 -11.58 -12.97
CA SER A 335 -8.34 -11.79 -13.51
C SER A 335 -8.01 -10.77 -14.61
N VAL A 336 -8.97 -10.46 -15.49
CA VAL A 336 -8.80 -9.43 -16.52
C VAL A 336 -8.55 -8.06 -15.89
N LEU A 337 -9.35 -7.65 -14.90
CA LEU A 337 -9.16 -6.37 -14.22
C LEU A 337 -7.80 -6.30 -13.51
N SER A 338 -7.39 -7.38 -12.84
CA SER A 338 -6.08 -7.48 -12.19
C SER A 338 -4.91 -7.32 -13.17
N VAL A 339 -4.94 -8.02 -14.31
CA VAL A 339 -3.88 -7.93 -15.33
C VAL A 339 -3.85 -6.53 -15.98
N LEU A 340 -5.02 -5.96 -16.29
CA LEU A 340 -5.10 -4.61 -16.84
C LEU A 340 -4.60 -3.54 -15.86
N GLN A 341 -4.85 -3.70 -14.56
CA GLN A 341 -4.37 -2.80 -13.52
C GLN A 341 -2.85 -2.86 -13.34
N ARG A 342 -2.29 -4.07 -13.40
CA ARG A 342 -0.84 -4.30 -13.25
C ARG A 342 -0.05 -3.94 -14.52
N GLY A 343 -0.72 -3.88 -15.67
CA GLY A 343 -0.10 -3.46 -16.92
C GLY A 343 0.83 -4.51 -17.53
N VAL A 344 0.61 -5.79 -17.22
CA VAL A 344 1.47 -6.91 -17.63
C VAL A 344 0.87 -7.72 -18.78
N GLY A 345 1.74 -8.30 -19.62
CA GLY A 345 1.33 -8.98 -20.86
C GLY A 345 0.87 -8.01 -21.95
N ASP A 346 0.12 -8.50 -22.94
CA ASP A 346 -0.43 -7.68 -24.02
C ASP A 346 -1.76 -7.04 -23.58
N VAL A 347 -1.65 -6.00 -22.75
CA VAL A 347 -2.77 -5.24 -22.16
C VAL A 347 -3.72 -4.70 -23.25
N SER A 348 -3.18 -4.35 -24.41
CA SER A 348 -3.95 -3.85 -25.55
C SER A 348 -4.84 -4.94 -26.15
N LYS A 349 -4.28 -6.13 -26.43
CA LYS A 349 -5.06 -7.27 -26.91
C LYS A 349 -6.04 -7.78 -25.86
N LEU A 350 -5.64 -7.82 -24.59
CA LEU A 350 -6.53 -8.25 -23.50
C LEU A 350 -7.75 -7.33 -23.36
N ARG A 351 -7.54 -6.01 -23.41
CA ARG A 351 -8.63 -5.02 -23.37
C ARG A 351 -9.57 -5.16 -24.56
N ALA A 352 -9.03 -5.35 -25.77
CA ALA A 352 -9.82 -5.53 -26.98
C ALA A 352 -10.64 -6.83 -26.95
N ALA A 353 -10.03 -7.93 -26.54
CA ALA A 353 -10.73 -9.22 -26.41
C ALA A 353 -11.81 -9.19 -25.32
N TRP A 354 -11.55 -8.47 -24.21
CA TRP A 354 -12.53 -8.30 -23.13
C TRP A 354 -13.72 -7.46 -23.58
N ALA A 355 -13.47 -6.32 -24.25
CA ALA A 355 -14.52 -5.47 -24.79
C ALA A 355 -15.41 -6.23 -25.78
N PHE A 356 -14.81 -6.98 -26.71
CA PHE A 356 -15.57 -7.82 -27.64
C PHE A 356 -16.41 -8.89 -26.91
N PHE A 357 -15.84 -9.59 -25.92
CA PHE A 357 -16.56 -10.58 -25.11
C PHE A 357 -17.74 -9.97 -24.35
N THR A 358 -17.58 -8.77 -23.78
CA THR A 358 -18.65 -8.09 -23.04
C THR A 358 -19.72 -7.52 -23.96
N GLU A 359 -19.34 -6.82 -25.04
CA GLU A 359 -20.27 -6.17 -25.96
C GLU A 359 -21.15 -7.19 -26.69
N LYS A 360 -20.55 -8.30 -27.16
CA LYS A 360 -21.31 -9.36 -27.84
C LYS A 360 -22.29 -10.06 -26.90
N GLY A 361 -21.90 -10.30 -25.65
CA GLY A 361 -22.78 -10.92 -24.68
C GLY A 361 -23.90 -9.99 -24.21
N GLU A 362 -23.62 -8.70 -24.04
CA GLU A 362 -24.65 -7.69 -23.74
C GLU A 362 -25.62 -7.49 -24.89
N ALA A 363 -25.17 -7.66 -26.14
CA ALA A 363 -26.02 -7.68 -27.33
C ALA A 363 -26.81 -8.99 -27.53
N GLY A 364 -26.72 -9.96 -26.62
CA GLY A 364 -27.38 -11.27 -26.72
C GLY A 364 -26.75 -12.24 -27.71
N ALA A 365 -25.61 -11.89 -28.32
CA ALA A 365 -24.85 -12.74 -29.24
C ALA A 365 -23.88 -13.64 -28.46
N PHE A 366 -24.41 -14.53 -27.61
CA PHE A 366 -23.63 -15.33 -26.66
C PHE A 366 -22.63 -16.28 -27.31
N ALA A 367 -22.99 -16.93 -28.43
CA ALA A 367 -22.08 -17.81 -29.17
C ALA A 367 -20.86 -17.03 -29.71
N ASP A 368 -21.07 -15.80 -30.19
CA ASP A 368 -19.98 -14.93 -30.66
C ASP A 368 -19.11 -14.44 -29.51
N ALA A 369 -19.74 -14.05 -28.39
CA ALA A 369 -19.02 -13.66 -27.18
C ALA A 369 -18.11 -14.81 -26.71
N MET A 370 -18.63 -16.03 -26.61
CA MET A 370 -17.90 -17.19 -26.12
C MET A 370 -16.71 -17.60 -27.01
N ARG A 371 -16.67 -17.20 -28.29
CA ARG A 371 -15.49 -17.39 -29.16
C ARG A 371 -14.26 -16.63 -28.66
N ALA A 372 -14.44 -15.52 -27.94
CA ALA A 372 -13.33 -14.77 -27.36
C ALA A 372 -12.80 -15.36 -26.04
N ALA A 373 -13.57 -16.24 -25.37
CA ALA A 373 -13.20 -16.77 -24.06
C ALA A 373 -11.88 -17.58 -24.06
N PRO A 374 -11.58 -18.45 -25.03
CA PRO A 374 -10.27 -19.14 -25.11
C PRO A 374 -9.11 -18.17 -25.32
N GLY A 375 -9.29 -17.15 -26.16
CA GLY A 375 -8.29 -16.11 -26.40
C GLY A 375 -8.00 -15.27 -25.17
N LEU A 376 -9.04 -14.91 -24.40
CA LEU A 376 -8.93 -14.25 -23.11
C LEU A 376 -8.15 -15.11 -22.11
N LYS A 377 -8.49 -16.40 -21.96
CA LYS A 377 -7.75 -17.33 -21.09
C LYS A 377 -6.28 -17.42 -21.47
N LYS A 378 -5.97 -17.48 -22.77
CA LYS A 378 -4.59 -17.51 -23.26
C LYS A 378 -3.84 -16.23 -22.92
N LEU A 379 -4.41 -15.05 -23.16
CA LEU A 379 -3.79 -13.76 -22.86
C LEU A 379 -3.54 -13.57 -21.35
N LEU A 380 -4.45 -14.06 -20.51
CA LEU A 380 -4.26 -14.08 -19.06
C LEU A 380 -3.09 -14.98 -18.66
N ALA A 381 -3.01 -16.19 -19.22
CA ALA A 381 -1.91 -17.11 -18.96
C ALA A 381 -0.55 -16.56 -19.45
N GLU A 382 -0.52 -15.88 -20.61
CA GLU A 382 0.67 -15.20 -21.12
C GLU A 382 1.09 -14.04 -20.22
N ALA A 383 0.15 -13.25 -19.70
CA ALA A 383 0.44 -12.19 -18.74
C ALA A 383 1.01 -12.73 -17.42
N GLU A 384 0.43 -13.82 -16.90
CA GLU A 384 0.94 -14.51 -15.70
C GLU A 384 2.34 -15.11 -15.94
N ALA A 385 2.62 -15.61 -17.15
CA ALA A 385 3.94 -16.10 -17.53
C ALA A 385 4.97 -14.98 -17.64
N ALA A 386 4.57 -13.81 -18.15
CA ALA A 386 5.44 -12.64 -18.29
C ALA A 386 5.85 -12.02 -16.94
N GLU A 387 5.04 -12.23 -15.90
CA GLU A 387 5.34 -11.79 -14.53
C GLU A 387 6.15 -12.78 -13.71
N ARG A 388 6.47 -13.96 -14.25
CA ARG A 388 7.31 -14.90 -13.52
C ARG A 388 8.65 -14.26 -13.26
N SER A 389 9.00 -14.15 -11.97
CA SER A 389 10.35 -13.80 -11.57
C SER A 389 11.33 -14.82 -12.14
N GLU A 390 12.60 -14.46 -12.26
CA GLU A 390 13.63 -15.42 -12.70
C GLU A 390 13.62 -16.70 -11.85
N ALA A 391 13.37 -16.56 -10.53
CA ALA A 391 13.22 -17.68 -9.62
C ALA A 391 11.96 -18.54 -9.87
N GLU A 392 10.89 -17.98 -10.44
CA GLU A 392 9.67 -18.73 -10.82
C GLU A 392 9.80 -19.48 -12.15
N LYS A 393 10.81 -19.17 -12.99
CA LYS A 393 11.01 -19.83 -14.30
C LYS A 393 11.45 -21.29 -14.16
N ASP A 394 12.19 -21.60 -13.09
CA ASP A 394 12.70 -22.95 -12.82
C ASP A 394 11.71 -23.84 -12.06
N ILE A 395 10.58 -23.28 -11.62
CA ILE A 395 9.53 -24.00 -10.89
C ILE A 395 8.50 -24.54 -11.89
N PRO A 396 8.11 -25.83 -11.81
CA PRO A 396 7.08 -26.38 -12.68
C PRO A 396 5.76 -25.61 -12.55
N VAL A 397 5.08 -25.37 -13.67
CA VAL A 397 3.91 -24.48 -13.75
C VAL A 397 2.77 -24.90 -12.82
N ASP A 398 2.57 -26.20 -12.68
CA ASP A 398 1.55 -26.79 -11.81
C ASP A 398 1.86 -26.62 -10.32
N ILE A 399 3.08 -26.22 -9.96
CA ILE A 399 3.55 -26.03 -8.58
C ILE A 399 3.47 -24.58 -8.12
N ILE A 400 3.61 -23.64 -9.05
CA ILE A 400 3.58 -22.19 -8.78
C ILE A 400 2.36 -21.77 -7.94
N PRO A 401 1.13 -22.27 -8.20
CA PRO A 401 -0.03 -21.90 -7.37
C PRO A 401 0.15 -22.25 -5.89
N PHE A 402 0.79 -23.37 -5.56
CA PHE A 402 1.03 -23.78 -4.17
C PHE A 402 2.10 -22.93 -3.51
N VAL A 403 3.16 -22.55 -4.25
CA VAL A 403 4.18 -21.61 -3.77
C VAL A 403 3.54 -20.25 -3.45
N LYS A 404 2.70 -19.73 -4.36
CA LYS A 404 1.98 -18.46 -4.16
C LYS A 404 0.99 -18.54 -3.00
N ALA A 405 0.28 -19.67 -2.86
CA ALA A 405 -0.62 -19.90 -1.73
C ALA A 405 0.12 -19.91 -0.39
N ARG A 406 1.31 -20.55 -0.33
CA ARG A 406 2.15 -20.55 0.88
C ARG A 406 2.59 -19.14 1.25
N LEU A 407 3.19 -18.42 0.30
CA LEU A 407 3.69 -17.05 0.53
C LEU A 407 2.55 -16.10 0.92
N GLY A 408 1.41 -16.23 0.26
CA GLY A 408 0.20 -15.47 0.58
C GLY A 408 -0.28 -15.72 1.99
N TRP A 409 -0.37 -16.99 2.42
CA TRP A 409 -0.77 -17.32 3.79
C TRP A 409 0.21 -16.81 4.84
N ALA A 410 1.51 -16.99 4.61
CA ALA A 410 2.56 -16.46 5.51
C ALA A 410 2.42 -14.94 5.69
N LYS A 411 2.20 -14.20 4.59
CA LYS A 411 1.94 -12.76 4.64
C LYS A 411 0.69 -12.43 5.46
N ILE A 412 -0.39 -13.17 5.26
CA ILE A 412 -1.64 -12.95 5.99
C ILE A 412 -1.44 -13.17 7.49
N ARG A 413 -0.73 -14.23 7.91
CA ARG A 413 -0.41 -14.45 9.34
C ARG A 413 0.34 -13.28 9.97
N THR A 414 1.33 -12.72 9.28
CA THR A 414 2.01 -11.49 9.73
C THR A 414 1.02 -10.32 9.83
N GLN A 415 0.13 -10.16 8.86
CA GLN A 415 -0.90 -9.12 8.89
C GLN A 415 -1.87 -9.28 10.07
N LEU A 416 -2.26 -10.52 10.43
CA LEU A 416 -3.12 -10.77 11.60
C LEU A 416 -2.47 -10.28 12.89
N MET A 417 -1.14 -10.45 13.03
CA MET A 417 -0.40 -9.94 14.19
C MET A 417 -0.43 -8.40 14.25
N SER A 418 -0.26 -7.73 13.11
CA SER A 418 -0.34 -6.26 13.03
C SER A 418 -1.72 -5.73 13.36
N GLU A 419 -2.78 -6.36 12.85
CA GLU A 419 -4.17 -6.01 13.18
C GLU A 419 -4.48 -6.25 14.67
N MET A 420 -3.94 -7.32 15.26
CA MET A 420 -4.10 -7.58 16.69
C MET A 420 -3.34 -6.56 17.55
N MET A 421 -2.14 -6.16 17.13
CA MET A 421 -1.37 -5.10 17.79
C MET A 421 -2.09 -3.75 17.73
N LYS A 422 -2.73 -3.45 16.60
CA LYS A 422 -3.58 -2.26 16.46
C LYS A 422 -4.75 -2.30 17.46
N LEU A 423 -5.41 -3.44 17.62
CA LEU A 423 -6.48 -3.61 18.61
C LEU A 423 -5.95 -3.44 20.04
N GLN A 424 -4.84 -4.11 20.38
CA GLN A 424 -4.18 -3.96 21.68
C GLN A 424 -3.89 -2.49 22.00
N ASN A 425 -3.26 -1.77 21.08
CA ASN A 425 -2.92 -0.36 21.29
C ASN A 425 -4.16 0.51 21.50
N ALA A 426 -5.25 0.24 20.80
CA ALA A 426 -6.52 0.95 21.00
C ALA A 426 -7.12 0.67 22.38
N ILE A 427 -7.08 -0.58 22.86
CA ILE A 427 -7.52 -0.96 24.21
C ILE A 427 -6.67 -0.24 25.26
N LEU A 428 -5.35 -0.29 25.14
CA LEU A 428 -4.45 0.36 26.10
C LEU A 428 -4.60 1.88 26.12
N SER A 429 -4.88 2.48 24.97
CA SER A 429 -5.16 3.91 24.91
C SER A 429 -6.49 4.28 25.57
N ALA A 430 -7.49 3.40 25.55
CA ALA A 430 -8.76 3.61 26.23
C ALA A 430 -8.66 3.35 27.74
N CYS A 431 -7.79 2.43 28.16
CA CYS A 431 -7.55 2.04 29.55
C CYS A 431 -6.44 2.86 30.21
N GLN A 432 -6.44 4.19 30.02
CA GLN A 432 -5.53 5.10 30.72
C GLN A 432 -6.19 5.61 32.02
N GLY A 433 -5.53 5.43 33.17
CA GLY A 433 -6.00 5.94 34.47
C GLY A 433 -5.92 4.90 35.59
N GLU A 434 -6.29 5.33 36.81
CA GLU A 434 -6.40 4.45 37.98
C GLU A 434 -7.53 3.42 37.79
N GLY A 435 -7.30 2.18 38.20
CA GLY A 435 -8.27 1.08 38.09
C GLY A 435 -8.11 0.15 36.87
N PHE A 436 -7.10 0.37 36.03
CA PHE A 436 -6.74 -0.50 34.89
C PHE A 436 -5.34 -1.12 35.03
N GLU A 437 -4.85 -1.22 36.27
CA GLU A 437 -3.57 -1.84 36.56
C GLU A 437 -3.57 -3.30 36.07
N GLY A 438 -2.64 -3.65 35.19
CA GLY A 438 -2.56 -5.00 34.60
C GLY A 438 -3.10 -5.14 33.19
N MET A 439 -3.87 -4.17 32.66
CA MET A 439 -4.41 -4.26 31.29
C MET A 439 -3.32 -4.39 30.21
N ALA A 440 -2.13 -3.82 30.44
CA ALA A 440 -0.96 -4.01 29.57
C ALA A 440 -0.52 -5.48 29.44
N ASN A 441 -0.74 -6.30 30.49
CA ASN A 441 -0.46 -7.72 30.45
C ASN A 441 -1.65 -8.52 29.91
N ASP A 442 -2.88 -8.20 30.33
CA ASP A 442 -4.07 -8.94 29.90
C ASP A 442 -4.31 -8.82 28.40
N THR A 443 -4.04 -7.64 27.80
CA THR A 443 -4.15 -7.44 26.35
C THR A 443 -3.16 -8.31 25.55
N LYS A 444 -2.12 -8.88 26.15
CA LYS A 444 -1.23 -9.83 25.46
C LYS A 444 -1.94 -11.15 25.15
N LEU A 445 -2.98 -11.52 25.89
CA LEU A 445 -3.78 -12.72 25.64
C LEU A 445 -4.49 -12.69 24.27
N LEU A 446 -4.67 -11.50 23.70
CA LEU A 446 -5.20 -11.33 22.34
C LEU A 446 -4.39 -12.11 21.30
N PHE A 447 -3.07 -12.19 21.47
CA PHE A 447 -2.20 -12.89 20.52
C PHE A 447 -2.28 -14.41 20.66
N SER A 448 -2.66 -14.93 21.84
CA SER A 448 -2.83 -16.36 22.04
C SER A 448 -3.98 -16.94 21.22
N HIS A 449 -4.98 -16.13 20.86
CA HIS A 449 -6.01 -16.55 19.90
C HIS A 449 -5.46 -16.84 18.50
N LEU A 450 -4.33 -16.22 18.12
CA LEU A 450 -3.69 -16.45 16.82
C LEU A 450 -2.75 -17.67 16.83
N GLU A 451 -2.43 -18.24 17.99
CA GLU A 451 -1.58 -19.45 18.09
C GLU A 451 -2.21 -20.64 17.37
N GLY A 452 -3.55 -20.71 17.30
CA GLY A 452 -4.27 -21.73 16.53
C GLY A 452 -4.08 -21.62 15.01
N LEU A 453 -3.64 -20.45 14.51
CA LEU A 453 -3.34 -20.15 13.11
C LEU A 453 -1.82 -20.18 12.87
N ASP A 454 -1.23 -21.33 13.22
CA ASP A 454 0.21 -21.57 13.20
C ASP A 454 0.79 -21.80 11.78
N ASP A 455 2.04 -22.29 11.71
CA ASP A 455 2.80 -22.52 10.48
C ASP A 455 2.53 -23.89 9.84
N ARG A 456 1.65 -24.73 10.42
CA ARG A 456 1.35 -26.06 9.88
C ARG A 456 0.84 -26.02 8.45
N LEU A 457 0.04 -25.00 8.10
CA LEU A 457 -0.44 -24.85 6.72
C LEU A 457 0.70 -24.52 5.75
N GLU A 458 1.68 -23.71 6.16
CA GLU A 458 2.85 -23.39 5.32
C GLU A 458 3.71 -24.64 5.11
N ALA A 459 3.99 -25.38 6.18
CA ALA A 459 4.72 -26.65 6.10
C ALA A 459 3.99 -27.69 5.23
N ALA A 460 2.67 -27.76 5.31
CA ALA A 460 1.88 -28.66 4.48
C ALA A 460 1.88 -28.24 3.00
N LEU A 461 1.82 -26.94 2.70
CA LEU A 461 1.94 -26.43 1.34
C LEU A 461 3.35 -26.66 0.77
N ASP A 462 4.39 -26.58 1.58
CA ASP A 462 5.74 -26.98 1.19
C ASP A 462 5.84 -28.46 0.85
N ALA A 463 5.23 -29.33 1.65
CA ALA A 463 5.17 -30.75 1.35
C ALA A 463 4.42 -31.01 0.03
N VAL A 464 3.39 -30.22 -0.30
CA VAL A 464 2.71 -30.27 -1.61
C VAL A 464 3.66 -29.84 -2.74
N VAL A 465 4.47 -28.81 -2.55
CA VAL A 465 5.46 -28.33 -3.54
C VAL A 465 6.53 -29.38 -3.79
N GLN A 466 7.10 -29.95 -2.73
CA GLN A 466 8.21 -30.90 -2.78
C GLN A 466 7.80 -32.33 -3.15
N ALA A 467 6.49 -32.62 -3.25
CA ALA A 467 6.02 -33.96 -3.58
C ALA A 467 6.57 -34.43 -4.95
N PRO A 468 7.18 -35.63 -5.01
CA PRO A 468 7.90 -36.09 -6.20
C PRO A 468 6.98 -36.60 -7.32
N ASP A 469 5.73 -36.95 -6.98
CA ASP A 469 4.75 -37.50 -7.92
C ASP A 469 3.33 -37.01 -7.61
N GLU A 470 2.44 -37.10 -8.61
CA GLU A 470 1.05 -36.62 -8.49
C GLU A 470 0.26 -37.36 -7.41
N GLY A 471 0.55 -38.64 -7.14
CA GLY A 471 -0.13 -39.44 -6.13
C GLY A 471 0.19 -38.98 -4.70
N LYS A 472 1.48 -38.82 -4.39
CA LYS A 472 1.92 -38.23 -3.12
C LYS A 472 1.46 -36.78 -2.98
N ARG A 473 1.49 -36.00 -4.07
CA ARG A 473 0.99 -34.62 -4.07
C ARG A 473 -0.49 -34.57 -3.71
N ALA A 474 -1.30 -35.49 -4.24
CA ALA A 474 -2.72 -35.59 -3.88
C ALA A 474 -2.94 -35.90 -2.39
N ALA A 475 -2.12 -36.78 -1.80
CA ALA A 475 -2.17 -37.04 -0.36
C ALA A 475 -1.79 -35.79 0.47
N MET A 476 -0.72 -35.10 0.10
CA MET A 476 -0.29 -33.86 0.77
C MET A 476 -1.33 -32.75 0.64
N LYS A 477 -2.00 -32.63 -0.52
CA LYS A 477 -3.12 -31.70 -0.71
C LYS A 477 -4.25 -32.00 0.26
N THR A 478 -4.61 -33.27 0.45
CA THR A 478 -5.64 -33.68 1.42
C THR A 478 -5.28 -33.26 2.84
N GLN A 479 -4.01 -33.42 3.24
CA GLN A 479 -3.53 -32.98 4.55
C GLN A 479 -3.58 -31.45 4.70
N ALA A 480 -3.09 -30.70 3.72
CA ALA A 480 -3.18 -29.23 3.73
C ALA A 480 -4.64 -28.75 3.85
N ARG A 481 -5.58 -29.39 3.12
CA ARG A 481 -7.01 -29.08 3.22
C ARG A 481 -7.65 -29.46 4.55
N GLN A 482 -7.09 -30.43 5.27
CA GLN A 482 -7.54 -30.69 6.65
C GLN A 482 -7.14 -29.52 7.56
N ILE A 483 -5.90 -29.05 7.46
CA ILE A 483 -5.42 -27.90 8.27
C ILE A 483 -6.22 -26.64 7.94
N VAL A 484 -6.51 -26.37 6.67
CA VAL A 484 -7.39 -25.25 6.29
C VAL A 484 -8.75 -25.34 6.96
N ARG A 485 -9.35 -26.54 7.02
CA ARG A 485 -10.65 -26.75 7.70
C ARG A 485 -10.54 -26.54 9.21
N ASP A 486 -9.45 -26.98 9.82
CA ASP A 486 -9.20 -26.78 11.26
C ASP A 486 -9.07 -25.30 11.58
N TYR A 487 -8.33 -24.53 10.78
CA TYR A 487 -8.20 -23.07 10.95
C TYR A 487 -9.52 -22.33 10.70
N LEU A 488 -10.29 -22.71 9.67
CA LEU A 488 -11.62 -22.15 9.42
C LEU A 488 -12.60 -22.48 10.55
N ALA A 489 -12.42 -23.60 11.26
CA ALA A 489 -13.19 -23.91 12.45
C ALA A 489 -12.77 -23.03 13.64
N GLU A 490 -11.47 -22.79 13.83
CA GLU A 490 -10.95 -21.87 14.85
C GLU A 490 -11.48 -20.45 14.67
N LEU A 491 -11.53 -19.95 13.41
CA LEU A 491 -12.08 -18.63 13.08
C LEU A 491 -13.59 -18.47 13.33
N LYS A 492 -14.29 -19.57 13.66
CA LYS A 492 -15.69 -19.54 14.12
C LYS A 492 -15.81 -19.42 15.64
N SER A 493 -14.71 -19.40 16.37
CA SER A 493 -14.75 -19.20 17.82
C SER A 493 -15.35 -17.81 18.15
N PRO A 494 -15.98 -17.64 19.32
CA PRO A 494 -16.66 -16.40 19.68
C PRO A 494 -15.76 -15.16 19.56
N PHE A 495 -14.49 -15.29 19.95
CA PHE A 495 -13.51 -14.21 19.83
C PHE A 495 -13.42 -13.67 18.40
N PHE A 496 -13.23 -14.54 17.41
CA PHE A 496 -13.07 -14.12 16.02
C PHE A 496 -14.37 -13.58 15.40
N GLN A 497 -15.54 -13.95 15.92
CA GLN A 497 -16.80 -13.37 15.47
C GLN A 497 -16.95 -11.90 15.89
N ASP A 498 -16.35 -11.53 17.02
CA ASP A 498 -16.46 -10.18 17.56
C ASP A 498 -15.27 -9.27 17.20
N VAL A 499 -14.09 -9.85 16.99
CA VAL A 499 -12.82 -9.09 16.87
C VAL A 499 -12.84 -8.03 15.77
N ASP A 500 -13.49 -8.26 14.62
CA ASP A 500 -13.45 -7.32 13.49
C ASP A 500 -14.42 -6.13 13.64
N GLY A 501 -15.58 -6.34 14.27
CA GLY A 501 -16.70 -5.38 14.23
C GLY A 501 -17.33 -5.03 15.58
N ASN A 502 -17.26 -5.94 16.55
CA ASN A 502 -17.90 -5.80 17.86
C ASN A 502 -16.89 -5.60 19.00
N ASN A 503 -15.60 -5.43 18.70
CA ASN A 503 -14.58 -5.26 19.73
C ASN A 503 -14.73 -3.95 20.54
N GLY A 504 -15.38 -2.92 20.00
CA GLY A 504 -15.67 -1.66 20.71
C GLY A 504 -14.50 -0.66 20.83
N PHE A 505 -13.32 -0.99 20.31
CA PHE A 505 -12.11 -0.14 20.42
C PHE A 505 -11.62 0.40 19.07
N ALA A 506 -11.42 -0.46 18.07
CA ALA A 506 -10.89 -0.06 16.78
C ALA A 506 -11.40 -0.95 15.64
N PRO A 507 -11.61 -0.39 14.43
CA PRO A 507 -11.90 -1.22 13.27
C PRO A 507 -10.65 -2.01 12.88
N VAL A 508 -10.73 -3.34 12.96
CA VAL A 508 -9.67 -4.26 12.56
C VAL A 508 -10.21 -5.29 11.57
N LYS A 509 -9.31 -5.98 10.87
CA LYS A 509 -9.67 -6.99 9.87
C LYS A 509 -8.85 -8.26 10.06
N VAL A 510 -9.10 -8.95 11.17
CA VAL A 510 -8.48 -10.22 11.52
C VAL A 510 -9.26 -11.38 10.90
N ASN A 511 -10.53 -11.57 11.27
CA ASN A 511 -11.30 -12.76 10.86
C ASN A 511 -11.61 -12.75 9.36
N ALA A 512 -12.17 -11.65 8.84
CA ALA A 512 -12.55 -11.56 7.43
C ALA A 512 -11.35 -11.76 6.49
N THR A 513 -10.18 -11.24 6.88
CA THR A 513 -8.93 -11.40 6.12
C THR A 513 -8.43 -12.84 6.15
N ALA A 514 -8.39 -13.45 7.34
CA ALA A 514 -7.95 -14.84 7.51
C ALA A 514 -8.86 -15.82 6.77
N THR A 515 -10.18 -15.68 6.92
CA THR A 515 -11.18 -16.54 6.26
C THR A 515 -11.03 -16.49 4.74
N ARG A 516 -10.97 -15.28 4.16
CA ARG A 516 -10.81 -15.10 2.71
C ARG A 516 -9.52 -15.72 2.19
N ALA A 517 -8.41 -15.56 2.92
CA ALA A 517 -7.13 -16.15 2.54
C ALA A 517 -7.18 -17.68 2.56
N LEU A 518 -7.78 -18.27 3.59
CA LEU A 518 -7.93 -19.72 3.70
C LEU A 518 -8.83 -20.31 2.62
N GLU A 519 -9.91 -19.62 2.25
CA GLU A 519 -10.76 -20.00 1.12
C GLU A 519 -9.99 -19.98 -0.21
N GLN A 520 -9.12 -19.00 -0.42
CA GLN A 520 -8.24 -18.95 -1.59
C GLN A 520 -7.24 -20.11 -1.61
N VAL A 521 -6.66 -20.46 -0.45
CA VAL A 521 -5.78 -21.63 -0.34
C VAL A 521 -6.55 -22.92 -0.64
N ASP A 522 -7.77 -23.09 -0.11
CA ASP A 522 -8.60 -24.28 -0.43
C ASP A 522 -8.97 -24.37 -1.91
N ALA A 523 -9.25 -23.23 -2.55
CA ALA A 523 -9.50 -23.17 -3.99
C ALA A 523 -8.29 -23.63 -4.80
N VAL A 524 -7.08 -23.20 -4.43
CA VAL A 524 -5.83 -23.65 -5.07
C VAL A 524 -5.63 -25.16 -4.86
N LEU A 525 -5.81 -25.65 -3.63
CA LEU A 525 -5.65 -27.07 -3.28
C LEU A 525 -6.68 -27.99 -3.95
N SER A 526 -7.90 -27.49 -4.19
CA SER A 526 -9.00 -28.23 -4.83
C SER A 526 -8.96 -28.19 -6.35
N SER A 527 -8.18 -27.29 -6.96
CA SER A 527 -8.04 -27.23 -8.41
C SER A 527 -7.48 -28.55 -8.98
N LYS A 528 -8.26 -29.18 -9.85
CA LYS A 528 -7.76 -30.21 -10.77
C LYS A 528 -7.22 -29.49 -12.01
N LYS A 529 -6.10 -29.99 -12.52
CA LYS A 529 -5.44 -29.60 -13.78
C LYS A 529 -6.48 -29.03 -14.75
N ALA A 530 -6.43 -27.73 -15.03
CA ALA A 530 -7.16 -27.17 -16.15
C ALA A 530 -6.51 -27.78 -17.40
N ALA A 531 -7.21 -28.73 -18.00
CA ALA A 531 -6.79 -29.42 -19.21
C ALA A 531 -6.67 -28.46 -20.39
#